data_AF-A0A7S0EU25-F1
#
_entry.id   AF-A0A7S0EU25-F1
#
_cell.length_a   1.000
_cell.length_b   1.000
_cell.length_c   1.000
_cell.angle_alpha   90.00
_cell.angle_beta   90.00
_cell.angle_gamma   90.00
#
_symmetry.space_group_name_H-M   'P 1'
#
loop_
_entity.id
_entity.type
_entity.pdbx_description
1 polymer ?
#
loop_
_entity_poly.entity_id
_entity_poly.type
_entity_poly.pdbx_seq_one_letter_code
_entity_poly.pdbx_strand_id
1 'polypeptide(L)'
;KGLVFVTARFADDRPACHSHGAHLSPAMTETSPFRKLPPLTATGITYRLYESPTTGLRGMLMETAEPLCSLHVAIATESDTHDWTHKDDGLPHTLEHAIFMGSELYPFKGILDKLANRSLARGTNAWTATDHTCYTMTSAGHEGCLNLLPIYADHILY
;
A
#
# COMPACT_ATOMS: atom_id res chain seq x y z
N LYS A 1 1.32 -15.20 -11.38
CA LYS A 1 0.09 -14.40 -11.62
C LYS A 1 0.03 -13.26 -10.61
N GLY A 2 0.19 -12.01 -11.06
CA GLY A 2 -0.30 -10.81 -10.36
C GLY A 2 0.75 -9.73 -10.11
N LEU A 3 0.50 -8.50 -10.52
CA LEU A 3 1.18 -7.30 -10.04
C LEU A 3 0.08 -6.38 -9.51
N VAL A 4 0.14 -6.03 -8.22
CA VAL A 4 -0.83 -5.18 -7.53
C VAL A 4 -0.18 -3.82 -7.31
N PHE A 5 -0.70 -2.79 -7.98
CA PHE A 5 -0.40 -1.40 -7.69
C PHE A 5 -1.53 -0.82 -6.86
N VAL A 6 -1.24 -0.39 -5.64
CA VAL A 6 -2.15 0.40 -4.81
C VAL A 6 -1.60 1.82 -4.81
N THR A 7 -2.39 2.79 -5.26
CA THR A 7 -2.01 4.20 -5.17
C THR A 7 -2.98 4.89 -4.21
N ALA A 8 -2.46 5.36 -3.08
CA ALA A 8 -3.26 6.13 -2.13
C ALA A 8 -3.05 7.62 -2.42
N ARG A 9 -4.16 8.31 -2.72
CA ARG A 9 -4.21 9.76 -2.66
C ARG A 9 -5.11 10.12 -1.50
N PHE A 10 -4.55 10.69 -0.44
CA PHE A 10 -5.35 11.26 0.63
C PHE A 10 -5.91 12.58 0.14
N ALA A 11 -7.24 12.67 0.01
CA ALA A 11 -7.89 13.95 -0.10
C ALA A 11 -7.90 14.58 1.30
N ASP A 12 -7.26 15.73 1.45
CA ASP A 12 -7.32 16.52 2.67
C ASP A 12 -8.71 17.14 2.78
N ASP A 13 -9.55 16.57 3.64
CA ASP A 13 -10.74 17.20 4.24
C ASP A 13 -11.30 16.27 5.34
N ARG A 14 -10.96 16.55 6.60
CA ARG A 14 -11.54 15.91 7.81
C ARG A 14 -12.77 16.69 8.31
N PRO A 15 -13.78 16.02 8.91
CA PRO A 15 -13.71 15.75 10.35
C PRO A 15 -13.97 14.28 10.75
N ALA A 16 -13.47 13.95 11.94
CA ALA A 16 -13.31 12.62 12.54
C ALA A 16 -14.61 11.88 12.92
N CYS A 17 -14.56 10.55 12.97
CA CYS A 17 -15.53 9.76 13.75
C CYS A 17 -14.85 8.55 14.42
N HIS A 18 -14.97 8.49 15.75
CA HIS A 18 -14.62 7.33 16.58
C HIS A 18 -15.69 6.24 16.51
N SER A 19 -15.31 4.95 16.54
CA SER A 19 -15.59 4.00 17.64
C SER A 19 -15.47 2.51 17.22
N HIS A 20 -14.65 1.80 18.02
CA HIS A 20 -14.63 0.40 18.47
C HIS A 20 -15.63 -0.65 17.91
N GLY A 21 -15.10 -1.87 17.66
CA GLY A 21 -15.84 -3.12 17.84
C GLY A 21 -15.40 -4.28 16.94
N ALA A 22 -14.48 -5.13 17.41
CA ALA A 22 -14.15 -6.40 16.77
C ALA A 22 -15.23 -7.45 17.05
N HIS A 23 -15.82 -8.03 16.00
CA HIS A 23 -16.60 -9.28 16.09
C HIS A 23 -16.57 -10.00 14.73
N LEU A 24 -16.02 -11.23 14.70
CA LEU A 24 -16.01 -12.09 13.53
C LEU A 24 -17.23 -13.03 13.53
N SER A 25 -18.00 -13.06 12.42
CA SER A 25 -18.90 -14.14 11.95
C SER A 25 -19.61 -13.68 10.64
N PRO A 26 -20.30 -14.55 9.89
CA PRO A 26 -19.79 -15.56 8.96
C PRO A 26 -20.15 -15.24 7.47
N ALA A 27 -19.37 -15.78 6.53
CA ALA A 27 -19.65 -15.86 5.09
C ALA A 27 -20.39 -14.65 4.46
N MET A 28 -19.72 -13.49 4.43
CA MET A 28 -20.23 -12.32 3.73
C MET A 28 -20.21 -12.59 2.22
N THR A 29 -21.37 -12.46 1.58
CA THR A 29 -21.44 -12.14 0.14
C THR A 29 -20.97 -10.69 0.01
N GLU A 30 -19.68 -10.47 0.23
CA GLU A 30 -19.13 -9.14 0.44
C GLU A 30 -18.93 -8.50 -0.93
N THR A 31 -19.86 -7.63 -1.31
CA THR A 31 -19.61 -6.66 -2.36
C THR A 31 -18.37 -5.87 -1.94
N SER A 32 -17.26 -6.03 -2.66
CA SER A 32 -16.01 -5.33 -2.40
C SER A 32 -16.27 -3.84 -2.08
N PRO A 33 -15.63 -3.26 -1.05
CA PRO A 33 -15.80 -1.84 -0.72
C PRO A 33 -15.24 -0.93 -1.82
N PHE A 34 -14.53 -1.49 -2.80
CA PHE A 34 -14.04 -0.75 -3.96
C PHE A 34 -15.03 -0.84 -5.13
N ARG A 35 -15.32 0.32 -5.72
CA ARG A 35 -15.98 0.43 -7.02
C ARG A 35 -15.01 0.02 -8.11
N LYS A 36 -15.42 -0.91 -8.96
CA LYS A 36 -14.68 -1.27 -10.19
C LYS A 36 -14.80 -0.13 -11.21
N LEU A 37 -13.67 0.32 -11.74
CA LEU A 37 -13.60 1.32 -12.80
C LEU A 37 -13.50 0.63 -14.18
N PRO A 38 -13.76 1.36 -15.29
CA PRO A 38 -13.51 0.84 -16.63
C PRO A 38 -12.07 0.31 -16.76
N PRO A 39 -11.86 -0.87 -17.37
CA PRO A 39 -10.53 -1.42 -17.55
C PRO A 39 -9.71 -0.53 -18.48
N LEU A 40 -8.41 -0.43 -18.21
CA LEU A 40 -7.45 0.26 -19.07
C LEU A 40 -6.65 -0.79 -19.82
N THR A 41 -6.44 -0.61 -21.12
CA THR A 41 -5.53 -1.45 -21.91
C THR A 41 -4.39 -0.59 -22.41
N ALA A 42 -3.16 -0.94 -22.03
CA ALA A 42 -1.95 -0.30 -22.51
C ALA A 42 -0.89 -1.37 -22.78
N THR A 43 -0.09 -1.17 -23.83
CA THR A 43 0.99 -2.09 -24.24
C THR A 43 0.57 -3.57 -24.33
N GLY A 44 -0.68 -3.84 -24.75
CA GLY A 44 -1.23 -5.20 -24.87
C GLY A 44 -1.63 -5.86 -23.54
N ILE A 45 -1.55 -5.14 -22.42
CA ILE A 45 -1.91 -5.62 -21.09
C ILE A 45 -3.19 -4.94 -20.62
N THR A 46 -4.12 -5.72 -20.06
CA THR A 46 -5.37 -5.21 -19.47
C THR A 46 -5.21 -5.03 -17.97
N TYR A 47 -5.44 -3.80 -17.52
CA TYR A 47 -5.41 -3.40 -16.11
C TYR A 47 -6.83 -3.35 -15.57
N ARG A 48 -7.05 -3.98 -14.42
CA ARG A 48 -8.31 -3.89 -13.67
C ARG A 48 -8.17 -2.81 -12.61
N LEU A 49 -9.01 -1.80 -12.72
CA LEU A 49 -8.97 -0.61 -11.89
C LEU A 49 -10.10 -0.62 -10.87
N TYR A 50 -9.79 -0.14 -9.67
CA TYR A 50 -10.66 -0.10 -8.51
C TYR A 50 -10.45 1.22 -7.78
N GLU A 51 -11.52 1.77 -7.19
CA GLU A 51 -11.47 2.99 -6.40
C GLU A 51 -12.38 2.85 -5.18
N SER A 52 -11.85 3.19 -4.01
CA SER A 52 -12.63 3.32 -2.78
C SER A 52 -13.46 4.61 -2.87
N PRO A 53 -14.81 4.54 -2.88
CA PRO A 53 -15.65 5.73 -2.91
C PRO A 53 -15.54 6.57 -1.63
N THR A 54 -15.10 5.96 -0.52
CA THR A 54 -14.97 6.62 0.77
C THR A 54 -13.66 7.39 0.90
N THR A 55 -12.55 6.84 0.39
CA THR A 55 -11.21 7.39 0.61
C THR A 55 -10.52 7.90 -0.64
N GLY A 56 -11.04 7.58 -1.83
CA GLY A 56 -10.36 7.85 -3.10
C GLY A 56 -9.14 6.96 -3.37
N LEU A 57 -8.83 6.00 -2.49
CA LEU A 57 -7.76 5.01 -2.67
C LEU A 57 -7.98 4.23 -3.96
N ARG A 58 -6.95 4.10 -4.80
CA ARG A 58 -7.02 3.40 -6.08
C ARG A 58 -6.21 2.11 -6.05
N GLY A 59 -6.81 1.07 -6.62
CA GLY A 59 -6.16 -0.21 -6.85
C GLY A 59 -6.10 -0.50 -8.35
N MET A 60 -4.95 -0.95 -8.81
CA MET A 60 -4.71 -1.41 -10.16
C MET A 60 -4.12 -2.82 -10.10
N LEU A 61 -4.82 -3.77 -10.70
CA LEU A 61 -4.41 -5.16 -10.78
C LEU A 61 -4.08 -5.54 -12.22
N MET A 62 -2.88 -6.05 -12.40
CA MET A 62 -2.38 -6.57 -13.67
C MET A 62 -2.11 -8.07 -13.55
N GLU A 63 -2.58 -8.84 -14.52
CA GLU A 63 -2.22 -10.26 -14.62
C GLU A 63 -1.09 -10.46 -15.62
N THR A 64 -0.06 -11.16 -15.16
CA THR A 64 1.08 -11.59 -15.98
C THR A 64 1.22 -13.11 -15.91
N ALA A 65 1.86 -13.69 -16.92
CA ALA A 65 2.24 -15.11 -16.94
C ALA A 65 3.44 -15.42 -16.02
N GLU A 66 4.02 -14.40 -15.37
CA GLU A 66 5.17 -14.56 -14.51
C GLU A 66 4.85 -15.33 -13.22
N PRO A 67 5.81 -16.13 -12.71
CA PRO A 67 5.63 -16.86 -11.45
C PRO A 67 5.71 -15.93 -10.23
N LEU A 68 6.34 -14.77 -10.38
CA LEU A 68 6.46 -13.77 -9.33
C LEU A 68 5.17 -12.94 -9.24
N CYS A 69 4.89 -12.47 -8.03
CA CYS A 69 3.90 -11.44 -7.77
C CYS A 69 4.57 -10.26 -7.10
N SER A 70 4.23 -9.06 -7.54
CA SER A 70 4.80 -7.83 -6.99
C SER A 70 3.68 -6.94 -6.45
N LEU A 71 3.96 -6.28 -5.35
CA LEU A 71 3.09 -5.28 -4.71
C LEU A 71 3.83 -3.96 -4.72
N HIS A 72 3.14 -2.90 -5.12
CA HIS A 72 3.62 -1.52 -5.08
C HIS A 72 2.57 -0.65 -4.41
N VAL A 73 2.96 0.08 -3.37
CA VAL A 73 2.11 1.06 -2.69
C VAL A 73 2.76 2.43 -2.84
N ALA A 74 2.15 3.29 -3.65
CA ALA A 74 2.64 4.65 -3.87
C ALA A 74 1.80 5.65 -3.09
N ILE A 75 2.47 6.50 -2.32
CA ILE A 75 1.89 7.58 -1.52
C ILE A 75 2.50 8.90 -2.01
N ALA A 76 1.67 9.89 -2.31
CA ALA A 76 2.15 11.23 -2.63
C ALA A 76 2.81 11.86 -1.39
N THR A 77 4.04 12.34 -1.54
CA THR A 77 4.88 12.87 -0.45
C THR A 77 5.72 14.04 -0.97
N GLU A 78 5.04 15.02 -1.56
CA GLU A 78 5.67 16.24 -2.05
C GLU A 78 6.33 17.00 -0.89
N SER A 79 7.55 17.49 -1.11
CA SER A 79 8.28 18.31 -0.13
C SER A 79 8.24 19.76 -0.53
N ASP A 80 7.50 20.56 0.24
CA ASP A 80 7.41 22.01 0.07
C ASP A 80 7.94 22.74 1.31
N THR A 81 8.32 24.00 1.10
CA THR A 81 8.70 24.91 2.19
C THR A 81 7.46 25.58 2.77
N HIS A 82 7.26 25.46 4.07
CA HIS A 82 6.24 26.20 4.84
C HIS A 82 6.72 26.45 6.28
N ASP A 83 5.83 26.85 7.21
CA ASP A 83 6.19 27.38 8.54
C ASP A 83 7.08 26.46 9.41
N TRP A 84 7.09 25.14 9.17
CA TRP A 84 7.80 24.15 9.98
C TRP A 84 8.66 23.16 9.17
N THR A 85 8.76 23.35 7.86
CA THR A 85 9.58 22.51 6.97
C THR A 85 10.24 23.33 5.88
N HIS A 86 11.37 22.82 5.41
CA HIS A 86 11.98 23.22 4.16
C HIS A 86 11.90 22.05 3.17
N LYS A 87 11.70 22.37 1.88
CA LYS A 87 11.61 21.37 0.79
C LYS A 87 12.78 20.37 0.70
N ASP A 88 13.93 20.73 1.27
CA ASP A 88 15.18 19.94 1.22
C ASP A 88 15.49 19.23 2.56
N ASP A 89 14.55 19.22 3.52
CA ASP A 89 14.76 18.59 4.85
C ASP A 89 14.81 17.05 4.80
N GLY A 90 14.41 16.45 3.69
CA GLY A 90 14.42 15.00 3.52
C GLY A 90 13.36 14.27 4.36
N LEU A 91 12.27 14.95 4.71
CA LEU A 91 11.21 14.39 5.55
C LEU A 91 10.54 13.16 4.92
N PRO A 92 10.17 13.14 3.62
CA PRO A 92 9.60 11.93 3.01
C PRO A 92 10.54 10.73 3.04
N HIS A 93 11.84 10.96 2.78
CA HIS A 93 12.83 9.88 2.84
C HIS A 93 13.02 9.41 4.28
N THR A 94 13.00 10.30 5.27
CA THR A 94 13.05 9.90 6.67
C THR A 94 11.82 9.06 7.04
N LEU A 95 10.63 9.46 6.58
CA LEU A 95 9.38 8.74 6.80
C LEU A 95 9.40 7.35 6.14
N GLU A 96 9.95 7.24 4.92
CA GLU A 96 10.15 5.96 4.23
C GLU A 96 10.88 4.94 5.12
N HIS A 97 11.94 5.35 5.82
CA HIS A 97 12.67 4.47 6.74
C HIS A 97 11.90 4.23 8.05
N ALA A 98 11.15 5.23 8.52
CA ALA A 98 10.45 5.18 9.80
C ALA A 98 9.40 4.06 9.85
N ILE A 99 8.71 3.77 8.74
CA ILE A 99 7.69 2.71 8.72
C ILE A 99 8.27 1.33 9.04
N PHE A 100 9.56 1.08 8.79
CA PHE A 100 10.20 -0.20 9.09
C PHE A 100 10.52 -0.39 10.59
N MET A 101 10.28 0.63 11.40
CA MET A 101 10.53 0.61 12.85
C MET A 101 9.37 0.01 13.65
N GLY A 102 8.21 -0.18 13.03
CA GLY A 102 7.02 -0.78 13.63
C GLY A 102 5.75 -0.03 13.20
N SER A 103 4.61 -0.56 13.60
CA SER A 103 3.28 0.01 13.38
C SER A 103 2.41 -0.24 14.61
N GLU A 104 1.17 0.26 14.64
CA GLU A 104 0.26 0.03 15.78
C GLU A 104 0.01 -1.46 16.07
N LEU A 105 -0.25 -2.27 15.03
CA LEU A 105 -0.51 -3.71 15.21
C LEU A 105 0.80 -4.53 15.25
N TYR A 106 1.88 -4.01 14.70
CA TYR A 106 3.18 -4.68 14.62
C TYR A 106 4.30 -3.81 15.19
N PRO A 107 4.33 -3.56 16.52
CA PRO A 107 5.20 -2.56 17.17
C PRO A 107 6.62 -3.07 17.39
N PHE A 108 7.22 -3.71 16.38
CA PHE A 108 8.54 -4.32 16.48
C PHE A 108 9.40 -3.93 15.28
N LYS A 109 10.57 -3.36 15.57
CA LYS A 109 11.56 -3.00 14.55
C LYS A 109 11.90 -4.17 13.62
N GLY A 110 11.82 -3.92 12.31
CA GLY A 110 12.18 -4.86 11.26
C GLY A 110 11.26 -6.08 11.16
N ILE A 111 10.07 -6.05 11.77
CA ILE A 111 9.11 -7.16 11.69
C ILE A 111 8.57 -7.34 10.27
N LEU A 112 8.34 -6.24 9.55
CA LEU A 112 7.82 -6.26 8.19
C LEU A 112 8.70 -7.10 7.25
N ASP A 113 10.03 -6.90 7.30
CA ASP A 113 10.99 -7.71 6.53
C ASP A 113 10.99 -9.19 6.92
N LYS A 114 10.87 -9.49 8.22
CA LYS A 114 10.81 -10.87 8.70
C LYS A 114 9.56 -11.57 8.19
N LEU A 115 8.42 -10.89 8.17
CA LEU A 115 7.16 -11.41 7.64
C LEU A 115 7.19 -11.54 6.11
N ALA A 116 7.87 -10.61 5.42
CA ALA A 116 8.17 -10.71 3.99
C ALA A 116 8.93 -11.99 3.64
N ASN A 117 10.00 -12.27 4.36
CA ASN A 117 10.77 -13.50 4.15
C ASN A 117 9.95 -14.78 4.40
N ARG A 118 9.02 -14.74 5.37
CA ARG A 118 8.10 -15.87 5.63
C ARG A 118 7.02 -16.04 4.55
N SER A 119 6.80 -15.02 3.75
CA SER A 119 5.82 -15.02 2.65
C SER A 119 6.48 -15.24 1.28
N LEU A 120 7.66 -15.87 1.27
CA LEU A 120 8.44 -16.16 0.08
C LEU A 120 8.82 -14.90 -0.73
N ALA A 121 8.92 -13.74 -0.07
CA ALA A 121 9.49 -12.53 -0.64
C ALA A 121 10.98 -12.41 -0.28
N ARG A 122 11.75 -11.70 -1.10
CA ARG A 122 13.15 -11.35 -0.81
C ARG A 122 13.24 -10.09 0.02
N GLY A 123 12.60 -10.09 1.19
CA GLY A 123 12.41 -8.90 2.01
C GLY A 123 11.49 -7.87 1.36
N THR A 124 11.56 -6.65 1.88
CA THR A 124 10.83 -5.50 1.37
C THR A 124 11.79 -4.44 0.83
N ASN A 125 11.28 -3.49 0.06
CA ASN A 125 12.07 -2.36 -0.43
C ASN A 125 11.19 -1.11 -0.53
N ALA A 126 11.80 0.06 -0.51
CA ALA A 126 11.13 1.33 -0.70
C ALA A 126 12.05 2.31 -1.41
N TRP A 127 11.47 3.35 -1.99
CA TRP A 127 12.21 4.47 -2.53
C TRP A 127 11.34 5.73 -2.53
N THR A 128 12.00 6.86 -2.32
CA THR A 128 11.38 8.19 -2.31
C THR A 128 11.82 8.98 -3.53
N ALA A 129 10.84 9.33 -4.37
CA ALA A 129 10.95 10.28 -5.47
C ALA A 129 10.73 11.71 -4.98
N THR A 130 10.76 12.67 -5.92
CA THR A 130 10.47 14.08 -5.62
C THR A 130 9.04 14.32 -5.16
N ASP A 131 8.08 13.56 -5.67
CA ASP A 131 6.63 13.77 -5.47
C ASP A 131 5.91 12.61 -4.77
N HIS A 132 6.59 11.48 -4.57
CA HIS A 132 5.99 10.30 -3.95
C HIS A 132 7.01 9.37 -3.32
N THR A 133 6.57 8.59 -2.34
CA THR A 133 7.30 7.44 -1.81
C THR A 133 6.57 6.17 -2.24
N CYS A 134 7.33 5.20 -2.75
CA CYS A 134 6.83 3.92 -3.22
C CYS A 134 7.41 2.78 -2.41
N TYR A 135 6.53 2.00 -1.80
CA TYR A 135 6.86 0.81 -1.04
C TYR A 135 6.57 -0.44 -1.85
N THR A 136 7.48 -1.40 -1.82
CA THR A 136 7.47 -2.52 -2.75
C THR A 136 7.83 -3.84 -2.09
N MET A 137 7.26 -4.92 -2.63
CA MET A 137 7.77 -6.26 -2.41
C MET A 137 7.50 -7.16 -3.60
N THR A 138 8.22 -8.27 -3.66
CA THR A 138 7.99 -9.31 -4.65
C THR A 138 8.06 -10.68 -3.98
N SER A 139 6.99 -11.46 -4.10
CA SER A 139 6.90 -12.83 -3.59
C SER A 139 6.77 -13.87 -4.71
N ALA A 140 7.10 -15.12 -4.39
CA ALA A 140 6.73 -16.25 -5.24
C ALA A 140 5.21 -16.49 -5.15
N GLY A 141 4.49 -16.25 -6.24
CA GLY A 141 3.02 -16.29 -6.26
C GLY A 141 2.36 -15.14 -5.49
N HIS A 142 1.04 -15.03 -5.65
CA HIS A 142 0.25 -13.91 -5.13
C HIS A 142 -0.12 -14.03 -3.65
N GLU A 143 -0.14 -15.25 -3.11
CA GLU A 143 -0.45 -15.51 -1.70
C GLU A 143 0.46 -14.70 -0.75
N GLY A 144 1.75 -14.60 -1.07
CA GLY A 144 2.69 -13.81 -0.28
C GLY A 144 2.33 -12.33 -0.24
N CYS A 145 2.07 -11.73 -1.41
CA CYS A 145 1.60 -10.35 -1.50
C CYS A 145 0.26 -10.14 -0.78
N LEU A 146 -0.71 -11.05 -0.91
CA LEU A 146 -2.01 -10.92 -0.26
C LEU A 146 -1.91 -11.00 1.27
N ASN A 147 -1.06 -11.88 1.80
CA ASN A 147 -0.84 -12.01 3.24
C ASN A 147 -0.16 -10.75 3.82
N LEU A 148 0.73 -10.12 3.05
CA LEU A 148 1.47 -8.96 3.53
C LEU A 148 0.77 -7.63 3.28
N LEU A 149 -0.10 -7.53 2.28
CA LEU A 149 -0.82 -6.30 1.97
C LEU A 149 -1.45 -5.63 3.20
N PRO A 150 -2.23 -6.31 4.06
CA PRO A 150 -2.81 -5.66 5.25
C PRO A 150 -1.77 -5.24 6.29
N ILE A 151 -0.65 -5.96 6.38
CA ILE A 151 0.45 -5.64 7.30
C ILE A 151 1.20 -4.41 6.80
N TYR A 152 1.48 -4.36 5.50
CA TYR A 152 2.08 -3.21 4.84
C TYR A 152 1.21 -1.96 4.95
N ALA A 153 -0.11 -2.12 4.84
CA ALA A 153 -1.06 -1.04 5.04
C ALA A 153 -1.01 -0.49 6.47
N ASP A 154 -0.88 -1.35 7.48
CA ASP A 154 -0.74 -0.91 8.87
C ASP A 154 0.53 -0.06 9.04
N HIS A 155 1.69 -0.58 8.60
CA HIS A 155 2.98 0.13 8.64
C HIS A 155 2.99 1.48 7.92
N ILE A 156 2.22 1.63 6.84
CA ILE A 156 2.17 2.89 6.08
C ILE A 156 1.22 3.90 6.75
N LEU A 157 0.16 3.43 7.42
CA LEU A 157 -0.94 4.29 7.86
C LEU A 157 -0.96 4.59 9.37
N TYR A 158 -0.31 3.75 10.19
CA TYR A 158 -0.39 3.75 11.65
C TYR A 158 0.95 3.40 12.31
#